data_AF-A0A968JD71-F1
#
_entry.id   AF-A0A968JD71-F1
#
_cell.length_a   1.000
_cell.length_b   1.000
_cell.length_c   1.000
_cell.angle_alpha   90.00
_cell.angle_beta   90.00
_cell.angle_gamma   90.00
#
_symmetry.space_group_name_H-M   'P 1'
#
loop_
_entity.id
_entity.type
_entity.pdbx_description
1 polymer ?
#
loop_
_entity_poly.entity_id
_entity_poly.type
_entity_poly.pdbx_seq_one_letter_code
_entity_poly.pdbx_strand_id
1 'polypeptide(L)' 'MFNLDGAALENQTVSQIRASLTPDKGNTVLMDIGGQFTTFSIVVDGILRSSSHVNFGTDKIQADLIESLGVDMITAETF' A
#
# COMPACT_ATOMS: atom_id res chain seq x y z
N MET A 1 25.02 9.95 4.04
CA MET A 1 25.10 9.20 5.31
C MET A 1 23.85 9.54 6.09
N PHE A 2 22.86 8.64 6.13
CA PHE A 2 21.63 8.89 6.90
C PHE A 2 21.94 8.61 8.37
N ASN A 3 22.00 9.67 9.17
CA ASN A 3 22.10 9.59 10.61
C ASN A 3 20.67 9.49 11.14
N LEU A 4 20.20 8.27 11.38
CA LEU A 4 18.94 8.01 12.07
C LEU A 4 19.32 7.32 13.38
N ASP A 5 19.28 8.09 14.47
CA ASP A 5 19.33 7.53 15.82
C ASP A 5 18.31 6.40 15.92
N GLY A 6 18.80 5.15 15.92
CA GLY A 6 18.04 3.95 16.26
C GLY A 6 16.62 3.83 15.68
N ALA A 7 16.38 4.25 14.43
CA ALA A 7 15.06 4.10 13.82
C ALA A 7 14.74 2.60 13.69
N ALA A 8 13.77 2.13 14.48
CA ALA A 8 13.27 0.77 14.35
C ALA A 8 12.58 0.63 12.99
N LEU A 9 13.08 -0.29 12.16
CA LEU A 9 12.40 -0.66 10.92
C LEU A 9 11.13 -1.42 11.31
N GLU A 10 9.98 -0.86 10.91
CA GLU A 10 8.68 -1.46 11.18
C GLU A 10 8.05 -2.00 9.90
N ASN A 11 7.29 -3.08 10.03
CA ASN A 11 6.46 -3.56 8.95
C ASN A 11 5.33 -2.56 8.64
N GLN A 12 5.28 -2.10 7.40
CA GLN A 12 4.33 -1.11 6.91
C GLN A 12 2.85 -1.43 7.22
N THR A 13 2.44 -2.69 7.10
CA THR A 13 1.06 -3.12 7.41
C THR A 13 0.71 -2.87 8.88
N VAL A 14 1.64 -3.10 9.80
CA VAL A 14 1.42 -2.88 11.23
C VAL A 14 1.27 -1.38 11.53
N SER A 15 2.09 -0.55 10.89
CA SER A 15 1.96 0.91 10.97
C SER A 15 0.61 1.40 10.43
N GLN A 16 0.16 0.86 9.30
CA GLN A 16 -1.13 1.20 8.68
C GLN A 16 -2.32 0.82 9.56
N ILE A 17 -2.32 -0.37 10.16
CA ILE A 17 -3.37 -0.80 11.09
C ILE A 17 -3.55 0.22 12.21
N ARG A 18 -2.46 0.65 12.83
CA ARG A 18 -2.53 1.63 13.93
C ARG A 18 -3.02 3.00 13.47
N ALA A 19 -2.60 3.44 12.28
CA ALA A 19 -3.00 4.71 11.71
C ALA A 19 -4.48 4.75 11.28
N SER A 20 -5.01 3.63 10.79
CA SER A 20 -6.33 3.60 10.13
C SER A 20 -7.47 3.05 10.98
N LEU A 21 -7.19 2.17 11.95
CA LEU A 21 -8.22 1.37 12.63
C LEU A 21 -8.43 1.72 14.11
N THR A 22 -8.02 2.89 14.60
CA THR A 22 -8.23 3.23 16.02
C THR A 22 -9.58 3.93 16.26
N PRO A 23 -10.48 3.42 17.14
CA PRO A 23 -10.50 2.15 17.88
C PRO A 23 -11.54 1.17 17.27
N ASP A 24 -11.43 0.89 15.99
CA ASP A 24 -12.23 -0.11 15.30
C ASP A 24 -11.92 -1.51 15.87
N LYS A 25 -12.96 -2.19 16.33
CA LYS A 25 -12.91 -3.56 16.85
C LYS A 25 -13.59 -4.56 15.91
N GLY A 26 -13.92 -4.14 14.69
CA GLY A 26 -14.51 -5.00 13.68
C GLY A 26 -13.52 -5.95 13.02
N ASN A 27 -14.06 -6.82 12.19
CA ASN A 27 -13.30 -7.56 11.19
C ASN A 27 -13.12 -6.66 9.97
N THR A 28 -11.90 -6.19 9.74
CA THR A 28 -11.59 -5.20 8.72
C THR A 28 -10.60 -5.76 7.72
N VAL A 29 -10.84 -5.51 6.43
CA VAL A 29 -9.86 -5.74 5.39
C VAL A 29 -9.27 -4.39 4.99
N LEU A 30 -7.96 -4.25 5.17
CA LEU A 30 -7.21 -3.12 4.65
C LEU A 30 -6.67 -3.47 3.26
N MET A 31 -6.86 -2.55 2.32
CA MET A 31 -6.25 -2.61 0.99
C MET A 31 -5.26 -1.45 0.88
N ASP A 32 -3.98 -1.79 0.74
CA ASP A 32 -2.90 -0.84 0.49
C ASP A 32 -2.49 -0.93 -0.98
N ILE A 33 -2.71 0.14 -1.72
CA ILE A 33 -2.42 0.21 -3.16
C ILE A 33 -1.06 0.89 -3.32
N GLY A 34 -0.01 0.09 -3.51
CA GLY A 34 1.34 0.58 -3.78
C GLY A 34 1.68 0.64 -5.27
N GLY A 35 2.91 1.06 -5.57
CA GLY A 35 3.47 1.11 -6.94
C GLY A 35 3.44 -0.25 -7.63
N GLN A 36 4.15 -1.23 -7.08
CA GLN A 36 4.31 -2.55 -7.70
C GLN A 36 3.26 -3.57 -7.26
N PHE A 37 2.79 -3.47 -6.02
CA PHE A 37 1.91 -4.47 -5.41
C PHE A 37 0.75 -3.80 -4.69
N THR A 38 -0.36 -4.53 -4.62
CA THR A 38 -1.50 -4.22 -3.76
C THR A 38 -1.52 -5.24 -2.64
N THR A 39 -1.51 -4.76 -1.41
CA THR A 39 -1.48 -5.59 -0.21
C THR A 39 -2.86 -5.62 0.42
N PHE A 40 -3.37 -6.82 0.64
CA PHE A 40 -4.61 -7.06 1.37
C PHE A 40 -4.29 -7.58 2.75
N SER A 41 -4.82 -6.95 3.79
CA SER A 41 -4.57 -7.32 5.18
C SER A 41 -5.88 -7.52 5.91
N ILE A 42 -6.09 -8.74 6.42
CA ILE A 42 -7.24 -9.09 7.26
C ILE A 42 -6.87 -8.78 8.71
N VAL A 43 -7.64 -7.90 9.33
CA VAL A 43 -7.46 -7.43 10.69
C VAL A 43 -8.72 -7.80 11.49
N VAL A 44 -8.53 -8.46 12.63
CA VAL A 44 -9.62 -8.87 13.52
C VAL A 44 -9.32 -8.33 14.90
N ASP A 45 -10.24 -7.54 15.45
CA ASP A 45 -10.07 -6.87 16.76
C ASP A 45 -8.76 -6.05 16.84
N GLY A 46 -8.39 -5.38 15.75
CA GLY A 46 -7.13 -4.61 15.65
C GLY A 46 -5.86 -5.44 15.51
N ILE A 47 -5.95 -6.77 15.39
CA ILE A 47 -4.81 -7.69 15.23
C ILE A 47 -4.73 -8.18 13.79
N LEU A 48 -3.57 -8.01 13.15
CA LEU A 48 -3.30 -8.59 11.83
C LEU A 48 -3.37 -10.12 11.88
N ARG A 49 -4.25 -10.72 11.06
CA ARG A 49 -4.42 -12.18 10.96
C ARG A 49 -3.76 -12.76 9.72
N SER A 50 -3.86 -12.06 8.61
CA SER A 50 -3.28 -12.48 7.34
C SER A 50 -2.96 -11.27 6.49
N SER A 51 -1.90 -11.36 5.71
CA SER A 51 -1.53 -10.37 4.70
C SER A 51 -1.10 -11.09 3.42
N SER A 52 -1.60 -10.62 2.28
CA SER A 52 -1.31 -11.18 0.96
C SER A 52 -1.06 -10.07 -0.04
N HIS A 53 -0.10 -10.30 -0.94
CA HIS A 53 0.24 -9.36 -2.00
C HIS A 53 -0.29 -9.88 -3.33
N VAL A 54 -0.86 -8.98 -4.11
CA VAL A 54 -1.16 -9.21 -5.52
C VAL A 54 -0.17 -8.42 -6.36
N ASN A 55 0.38 -9.03 -7.40
CA ASN A 55 1.33 -8.43 -8.35
C ASN A 55 0.64 -7.47 -9.31
N PHE A 56 -0.02 -6.48 -8.73
CA PHE A 56 -0.75 -5.42 -9.39
C PHE A 56 -0.67 -4.19 -8.50
N GLY A 57 -0.21 -3.07 -9.05
CA GLY A 57 -0.15 -1.78 -8.37
C GLY A 57 -0.29 -0.64 -9.36
N THR A 58 -0.07 0.60 -8.90
CA THR A 58 -0.25 1.79 -9.74
C THR A 58 0.70 1.84 -10.93
N ASP A 59 1.87 1.19 -10.87
CA ASP A 59 2.82 1.13 -11.99
C ASP A 59 2.18 0.47 -13.22
N LYS A 60 1.34 -0.55 -13.00
CA LYS A 60 0.61 -1.19 -14.10
C LYS A 60 -0.46 -0.27 -14.66
N ILE A 61 -1.17 0.46 -13.81
CA ILE A 61 -2.19 1.44 -14.25
C ILE A 61 -1.51 2.53 -15.09
N GLN A 62 -0.36 3.05 -14.64
CA GLN A 62 0.42 4.05 -15.37
C GLN A 62 0.90 3.52 -16.72
N ALA A 63 1.40 2.28 -16.78
CA ALA A 63 1.81 1.64 -18.03
C ALA A 63 0.64 1.49 -19.01
N ASP A 64 -0.52 1.03 -18.51
CA ASP A 64 -1.74 0.88 -19.33
C ASP A 64 -2.25 2.26 -19.84
N LEU A 65 -2.08 3.34 -19.06
CA LEU A 65 -2.39 4.73 -19.48
C LEU A 65 -1.43 5.24 -20.57
N ILE A 66 -0.13 5.02 -20.39
CA ILE A 66 0.90 5.36 -21.40
C ILE A 66 0.58 4.67 -22.73
N GLU A 67 0.28 3.36 -22.68
CA GLU A 67 -0.02 2.57 -23.89
C GLU A 67 -1.32 3.03 -24.56
N SER A 68 -2.38 3.27 -23.78
CA SER A 68 -3.69 3.62 -24.32
C SER A 68 -3.79 5.04 -24.87
N LEU A 69 -3.07 6.00 -24.26
CA LEU A 69 -3.14 7.41 -24.62
C LEU A 69 -1.95 7.89 -25.45
N GLY A 70 -0.87 7.10 -25.55
CA GLY A 70 0.36 7.47 -26.26
C GLY A 70 1.09 8.66 -25.62
N VAL A 71 0.92 8.86 -24.31
CA VAL A 71 1.52 9.94 -23.54
C VAL A 71 2.77 9.46 -22.79
N ASP A 72 3.66 10.38 -22.41
CA ASP A 72 4.81 10.03 -21.59
C ASP A 72 4.44 9.70 -20.13
N MET A 73 5.41 9.14 -19.39
CA MET A 73 5.23 8.71 -18.00
C MET A 73 4.82 9.83 -17.05
N ILE A 74 5.41 11.02 -17.18
CA ILE A 74 5.13 12.16 -16.29
C ILE A 74 3.70 12.62 -16.52
N THR A 75 3.28 12.70 -17.78
CA THR A 75 1.91 13.03 -18.15
C THR A 75 0.93 11.98 -17.64
N ALA A 76 1.27 10.68 -17.79
CA ALA A 76 0.43 9.58 -17.30
C ALA A 76 0.23 9.58 -15.77
N GLU A 77 1.24 10.02 -15.00
CA GLU A 77 1.17 10.08 -13.52
C GLU A 77 0.24 11.19 -13.00
N THR A 78 -0.10 12.16 -13.85
CA THR A 78 -0.93 13.32 -13.45
C THR A 78 -2.43 13.11 -13.61
N PHE A 79 -2.85 11.99 -14.22
CA PHE A 79 -4.26 11.58 -14.32
C PHE A 79 -4.72 10.85 -13.05
#